data_AF-A0A6A4UCG3-F1
#
_entry.id   AF-A0A6A4UCG3-F1
#
_cell.length_a   1.000
_cell.length_b   1.000
_cell.length_c   1.000
_cell.angle_alpha   90.00
_cell.angle_beta   90.00
_cell.angle_gamma   90.00
#
_symmetry.space_group_name_H-M   'P 1'
#
loop_
_entity.id
_entity.type
_entity.pdbx_description
1 polymer ?
#
loop_
_entity_poly.entity_id
_entity_poly.type
_entity_poly.pdbx_seq_one_letter_code
_entity_poly.pdbx_strand_id
1 'polypeptide(L)'
;MLNAQCKFLKVVFRKKLPKDKTIIVADAAGIFSKDACLLLIENGFMKVENLAAGIVEWEQDGMPLVFDNKEKLSGSCMCQLKPRNA
;
A
#
# COMPACT_ATOMS: atom_id res chain seq x y z
N MET A 1 -1.13 -3.96 25.92
CA MET A 1 -0.77 -4.78 24.74
C MET A 1 -0.54 -3.84 23.56
N LEU A 2 0.72 -3.44 23.34
CA LEU A 2 1.15 -2.56 22.27
C LEU A 2 2.53 -3.07 21.85
N ASN A 3 2.64 -3.62 20.65
CA ASN A 3 3.86 -3.68 19.81
C ASN A 3 3.77 -4.84 18.81
N ALA A 4 3.00 -4.62 17.75
CA ALA A 4 3.38 -5.12 16.43
C ALA A 4 4.01 -3.94 15.69
N GLN A 5 5.19 -3.48 16.13
CA GLN A 5 5.95 -2.49 15.39
C GLN A 5 6.33 -3.14 14.05
N CYS A 6 5.71 -2.69 12.97
CA CYS A 6 6.11 -3.00 11.61
C CYS A 6 7.49 -2.36 11.36
N LYS A 7 8.56 -3.07 11.76
CA LYS A 7 9.96 -2.61 11.75
C LYS A 7 10.57 -2.45 10.35
N PHE A 8 9.77 -2.41 9.28
CA PHE A 8 10.25 -2.49 7.90
C PHE A 8 10.15 -1.20 7.07
N LEU A 9 9.69 -0.09 7.62
CA LEU A 9 9.80 1.22 6.96
C LEU A 9 11.20 1.82 7.19
N LYS A 10 12.23 1.21 6.58
CA LYS A 10 13.50 1.92 6.40
C LYS A 10 13.24 3.13 5.50
N VAL A 11 13.50 4.32 6.06
CA VAL A 11 13.18 5.65 5.51
C VAL A 11 13.99 5.92 4.23
N VAL A 12 13.51 5.47 3.07
CA VAL A 12 14.13 5.74 1.75
C VAL A 12 13.35 6.79 0.95
N PHE A 13 12.12 7.14 1.36
CA PHE A 13 11.19 7.93 0.54
C PHE A 13 11.42 9.45 0.60
N ARG A 14 12.12 9.96 1.62
CA ARG A 14 12.19 11.41 1.92
C ARG A 14 12.76 12.27 0.79
N LYS A 15 13.63 11.70 -0.05
CA LYS A 15 14.24 12.40 -1.21
C LYS A 15 13.48 12.22 -2.53
N LYS A 16 12.52 11.29 -2.61
CA LYS A 16 11.87 10.91 -3.87
C LYS A 16 10.40 11.36 -3.97
N LEU A 17 9.78 11.76 -2.85
CA LEU A 17 8.38 12.16 -2.84
C LEU A 17 8.22 13.69 -2.93
N PRO A 18 7.25 14.18 -3.73
CA PRO A 18 6.94 15.60 -3.82
C PRO A 18 6.33 16.10 -2.50
N LYS A 19 6.76 17.28 -2.04
CA LYS A 19 6.23 17.89 -0.80
C LYS A 19 5.10 18.89 -1.04
N ASP A 20 4.97 19.34 -2.26
CA ASP A 20 4.00 20.34 -2.73
C ASP A 20 2.67 19.72 -3.19
N LYS A 21 2.64 18.40 -3.39
CA LYS A 21 1.48 17.63 -3.84
C LYS A 21 0.83 16.83 -2.70
N THR A 22 -0.45 16.53 -2.87
CA THR A 22 -1.14 15.55 -2.02
C THR A 22 -0.62 14.16 -2.32
N ILE A 23 -0.27 13.43 -1.26
CA ILE A 23 0.15 12.03 -1.31
C ILE A 23 -1.03 11.17 -0.85
N ILE A 24 -1.53 10.31 -1.72
CA ILE A 24 -2.50 9.27 -1.35
C ILE A 24 -1.73 7.99 -1.11
N VAL A 25 -1.87 7.39 0.07
CA VAL A 25 -1.21 6.13 0.43
C VAL A 25 -2.26 5.02 0.42
N ALA A 26 -1.92 3.90 -0.18
CA ALA A 26 -2.78 2.72 -0.25
C ALA A 26 -1.99 1.46 0.10
N ASP A 27 -2.68 0.51 0.71
CA ASP A 27 -2.27 -0.90 0.79
C ASP A 27 -3.45 -1.79 0.33
N ALA A 28 -3.43 -3.09 0.65
CA ALA A 28 -4.53 -3.98 0.30
C ALA A 28 -5.90 -3.57 0.91
N ALA A 29 -5.95 -3.21 2.20
CA ALA A 29 -7.18 -3.06 3.00
C ALA A 29 -7.29 -1.72 3.78
N GLY A 30 -6.37 -0.77 3.58
CA GLY A 30 -6.27 0.51 4.28
C GLY A 30 -5.64 0.45 5.69
N ILE A 31 -5.11 -0.71 6.12
CA ILE A 31 -4.73 -0.97 7.53
C ILE A 31 -3.31 -0.45 7.84
N PHE A 32 -2.31 -0.88 7.08
CA PHE A 32 -0.90 -0.48 7.21
C PHE A 32 -0.63 0.87 6.56
N SER A 33 -1.38 1.26 5.53
CA SER A 33 -1.26 2.56 4.89
C SER A 33 -1.58 3.71 5.86
N LYS A 34 -2.43 3.46 6.86
CA LYS A 34 -2.66 4.41 7.97
C LYS A 34 -1.38 4.75 8.73
N ASP A 35 -0.61 3.75 9.15
CA ASP A 35 0.65 3.95 9.87
C ASP A 35 1.69 4.63 8.98
N ALA A 36 1.70 4.29 7.68
CA ALA A 36 2.56 4.96 6.70
C ALA A 36 2.20 6.45 6.52
N CYS A 37 0.90 6.81 6.54
CA CYS A 37 0.47 8.22 6.53
C CYS A 37 1.01 8.98 7.76
N LEU A 38 0.90 8.40 8.95
CA LEU A 38 1.43 9.01 10.18
C LEU A 38 2.94 9.23 10.07
N LEU A 39 3.68 8.24 9.57
CA LEU A 39 5.12 8.37 9.36
C LEU A 39 5.45 9.51 8.37
N LEU A 40 4.68 9.69 7.30
CA LEU A 40 4.88 10.79 6.35
C LEU A 40 4.60 12.16 7.01
N ILE A 41 3.54 12.27 7.80
CA ILE A 41 3.21 13.49 8.54
C ILE A 41 4.33 13.84 9.53
N GLU A 42 4.81 12.88 10.32
CA GLU A 42 5.97 13.03 11.22
C GLU A 42 7.24 13.46 10.47
N ASN A 43 7.32 13.13 9.18
CA ASN A 43 8.44 13.50 8.31
C ASN A 43 8.27 14.82 7.55
N GLY A 44 7.21 15.58 7.85
CA GLY A 44 6.99 16.94 7.32
C GLY A 44 6.27 16.98 5.98
N PHE A 45 5.55 15.92 5.60
CA PHE A 45 4.59 15.98 4.51
C PHE A 45 3.27 16.55 5.03
N MET A 46 2.77 17.60 4.37
CA MET A 46 1.61 18.37 4.84
C MET A 46 0.26 17.85 4.31
N LYS A 47 0.28 17.22 3.13
CA LYS A 47 -0.91 16.79 2.40
C LYS A 47 -0.83 15.29 2.20
N VAL A 48 -1.31 14.52 3.17
CA VAL A 48 -1.23 13.06 3.17
C VAL A 48 -2.61 12.49 3.47
N GLU A 49 -3.11 11.65 2.56
CA GLU A 49 -4.42 11.01 2.66
C GLU A 49 -4.27 9.50 2.60
N ASN A 50 -5.07 8.79 3.38
CA ASN A 50 -5.15 7.33 3.32
C ASN A 50 -6.28 6.90 2.38
N LEU A 51 -6.02 5.96 1.49
CA LEU A 51 -7.08 5.31 0.72
C LEU A 51 -7.81 4.33 1.65
N ALA A 52 -9.02 4.71 2.08
CA ALA A 52 -9.87 3.86 2.91
C ALA A 52 -10.14 2.52 2.21
N ALA A 53 -10.15 1.43 2.98
CA ALA A 53 -10.27 0.04 2.54
C ALA A 53 -9.29 -0.44 1.45
N GLY A 54 -8.31 0.40 1.08
CA GLY A 54 -7.20 0.05 0.19
C GLY A 54 -7.62 -0.32 -1.23
N ILE A 55 -6.76 -1.10 -1.89
CA ILE A 55 -6.95 -1.52 -3.27
C ILE A 55 -8.10 -2.52 -3.43
N VAL A 56 -8.48 -3.26 -2.37
CA VAL A 56 -9.59 -4.22 -2.42
C VAL A 56 -10.92 -3.52 -2.73
N GLU A 57 -11.27 -2.44 -2.01
CA GLU A 57 -12.52 -1.70 -2.29
C GLU A 57 -12.43 -0.96 -3.62
N TRP A 58 -11.26 -0.40 -3.96
CA TRP A 58 -11.03 0.21 -5.28
C TRP A 58 -11.33 -0.76 -6.43
N GLU A 59 -10.88 -2.01 -6.33
CA GLU A 59 -11.18 -3.07 -7.31
C GLU A 59 -12.68 -3.41 -7.33
N GLN A 60 -13.31 -3.55 -6.15
CA GLN A 60 -14.73 -3.89 -6.02
C GLN A 60 -15.65 -2.81 -6.61
N ASP A 61 -15.26 -1.54 -6.48
CA ASP A 61 -15.97 -0.39 -7.07
C ASP A 61 -15.78 -0.28 -8.60
N GLY A 62 -14.98 -1.17 -9.20
CA GLY A 62 -14.73 -1.19 -10.64
C GLY A 62 -13.82 -0.06 -11.11
N MET A 63 -13.02 0.52 -10.21
CA MET A 63 -12.08 1.56 -10.56
C MET A 63 -10.93 1.02 -11.42
N PRO A 64 -10.27 1.87 -12.24
CA PRO A 64 -9.21 1.42 -13.14
C PRO A 64 -8.03 0.78 -12.39
N LEU A 65 -7.57 -0.36 -12.92
CA LEU A 65 -6.41 -1.10 -12.40
C LEU A 65 -5.45 -1.45 -13.55
N VAL A 66 -4.16 -1.41 -13.23
CA VAL A 66 -3.10 -1.92 -14.10
C VAL A 66 -2.49 -3.13 -13.43
N PHE A 67 -2.59 -4.29 -14.08
CA PHE A 67 -2.11 -5.56 -13.54
C PHE A 67 -0.82 -5.99 -14.22
N ASP A 68 0.14 -6.45 -13.42
CA ASP A 68 1.23 -7.27 -13.94
C ASP A 68 0.79 -8.75 -13.91
N ASN A 69 0.45 -9.27 -15.09
CA ASN A 69 -0.01 -10.65 -15.23
C ASN A 69 1.07 -11.69 -14.93
N LYS A 70 2.36 -11.30 -14.95
CA LYS A 70 3.48 -12.19 -14.60
C LYS A 70 3.51 -12.46 -13.10
N GLU A 71 3.25 -11.45 -12.29
CA GLU A 71 3.25 -11.54 -10.82
C GLU A 71 1.92 -12.03 -10.23
N LYS A 72 0.89 -12.23 -11.07
CA LYS A 72 -0.42 -12.71 -10.61
C LYS A 72 -0.33 -14.10 -10.00
N LEU A 73 -0.68 -14.20 -8.72
CA LEU A 73 -0.74 -15.46 -7.99
C LEU A 73 -2.02 -16.22 -8.33
N SER A 74 -1.91 -17.53 -8.59
CA SER A 74 -3.07 -18.41 -8.78
C SER A 74 -2.87 -19.77 -8.14
N GLY A 75 -3.94 -20.39 -7.66
CA GLY A 75 -3.92 -21.64 -6.90
C GLY A 75 -5.26 -21.90 -6.21
N SER A 76 -5.61 -23.17 -5.97
CA SER A 76 -6.86 -23.52 -5.26
C SER A 76 -6.74 -23.40 -3.74
N CYS A 77 -5.52 -23.47 -3.20
CA CYS A 77 -5.18 -23.21 -1.81
C CYS A 77 -4.10 -22.12 -1.73
N MET A 78 -3.95 -21.52 -0.55
CA MET A 78 -2.81 -20.67 -0.21
C MET A 78 -1.46 -21.36 -0.50
N CYS A 79 -1.39 -22.67 -0.25
CA CYS A 79 -0.20 -23.49 -0.50
C CYS A 79 0.22 -23.62 -1.97
N GLN A 80 -0.68 -23.30 -2.89
CA GLN A 80 -0.47 -23.38 -4.34
C GLN A 80 -0.38 -22.02 -5.00
N LEU A 81 -0.53 -20.92 -4.25
CA LEU A 81 -0.43 -19.57 -4.79
C LEU A 81 0.99 -19.32 -5.28
N LYS A 82 1.12 -19.22 -6.61
CA LYS A 82 2.37 -18.88 -7.28
C LYS A 82 2.10 -18.15 -8.60
N PRO A 83 3.07 -17.35 -9.08
CA PRO A 83 3.09 -16.87 -10.46
C PRO A 83 2.98 -18.04 -11.44
N ARG A 84 2.18 -17.89 -12.51
CA ARG A 84 2.06 -18.92 -13.56
C ARG A 84 2.34 -18.43 -14.97
N ASN A 85 2.27 -17.12 -15.20
CA ASN A 85 2.55 -16.51 -16.50
C ASN A 85 3.92 -15.81 -16.51
N ALA A 86 4.78 -16.16 -15.54
CA ALA A 86 6.15 -15.64 -15.40
C ALA A 86 7.14 -16.45 -16.26
#